data_AF-A0A556BC99-F1
#
_entry.id   AF-A0A556BC99-F1
#
_cell.length_a   1.000
_cell.length_b   1.000
_cell.length_c   1.000
_cell.angle_alpha   90.00
_cell.angle_beta   90.00
_cell.angle_gamma   90.00
#
_symmetry.space_group_name_H-M   'P 1'
#
loop_
_entity.id
_entity.type
_entity.pdbx_description
1 polymer ?
#
loop_
_entity_poly.entity_id
_entity_poly.type
_entity_poly.pdbx_seq_one_letter_code
_entity_poly.pdbx_strand_id
1 'polypeptide(L)'
;MKEIELKLKGEINRLTNRTFKFDERVGEGWFSAVYFLKTREIIEEFRPKSVVTMQFFQKENAVLCGTDEVIALLQTFAKNPEELEINSLKDGDNISPFETVLTIHGPYENFGFLEGVIDGILARRTSVATNVYNVVQAARSVDKEKPVIFMGDRDDHYTQQAGDGYAAYIGGMSAQATHAMNEWWGRSGMGTMPHALIQMFNGDVVEAAKAYHKKFPEDELVVLIDYNNDVITDALRVAREFGSTLKGVRVDTSRTMIDQYFIRHPEVLGTFDPRGVNPSLVFALRKALDEEGFQHVDIVVTGGFDEKRIREFEAQNVPVDIYGVGSSLLKMNIGFTGDNVELNGKPEAKAGRKYRPNPRLERVQLEKREDM
;
A
#
# COMPACT_ATOMS: atom_id res chain seq x y z
N MET A 1 15.06 -15.11 8.01
CA MET A 1 15.36 -14.07 6.99
C MET A 1 14.19 -14.11 6.01
N LYS A 2 13.56 -12.97 5.70
CA LYS A 2 12.46 -12.92 4.72
C LYS A 2 13.02 -12.91 3.30
N GLU A 3 12.29 -13.44 2.33
CA GLU A 3 12.77 -13.49 0.93
C GLU A 3 13.07 -12.10 0.36
N ILE A 4 12.33 -11.07 0.79
CA ILE A 4 12.62 -9.69 0.43
C ILE A 4 14.04 -9.25 0.80
N GLU A 5 14.58 -9.71 1.93
CA GLU A 5 15.93 -9.37 2.40
C GLU A 5 16.97 -10.04 1.48
N LEU A 6 16.67 -11.24 0.96
CA LEU A 6 17.49 -11.95 -0.04
C LEU A 6 17.41 -11.25 -1.40
N LYS A 7 16.21 -10.82 -1.81
CA LYS A 7 15.97 -10.10 -3.07
C LYS A 7 16.72 -8.77 -3.10
N LEU A 8 16.69 -8.01 -2.01
CA LEU A 8 17.42 -6.75 -1.88
C LEU A 8 18.95 -6.94 -1.89
N LYS A 9 19.45 -8.10 -1.45
CA LYS A 9 20.88 -8.46 -1.55
C LYS A 9 21.27 -9.02 -2.92
N GLY A 10 20.31 -9.22 -3.82
CA GLY A 10 20.53 -9.85 -5.13
C GLY A 10 20.76 -11.36 -5.06
N GLU A 11 20.45 -12.01 -3.93
CA GLU A 11 20.60 -13.47 -3.76
C GLU A 11 19.47 -14.24 -4.46
N ILE A 12 18.29 -13.62 -4.61
CA ILE A 12 17.17 -14.12 -5.41
C ILE A 12 16.62 -13.00 -6.29
N ASN A 13 16.03 -13.35 -7.43
CA ASN A 13 15.48 -12.36 -8.37
C ASN A 13 14.02 -11.98 -8.06
N ARG A 14 13.24 -12.90 -7.49
CA ARG A 14 11.80 -12.75 -7.24
C ARG A 14 11.43 -13.42 -5.92
N LEU A 15 10.35 -12.93 -5.30
CA LEU A 15 9.73 -13.62 -4.16
C LEU A 15 9.02 -14.88 -4.64
N THR A 16 8.90 -15.88 -3.78
CA THR A 16 8.31 -17.18 -4.13
C THR A 16 7.07 -17.48 -3.27
N ASN A 17 6.46 -18.64 -3.49
CA ASN A 17 5.35 -19.15 -2.67
C ASN A 17 5.75 -19.46 -1.21
N ARG A 18 7.03 -19.28 -0.82
CA ARG A 18 7.42 -19.23 0.60
C ARG A 18 6.97 -17.93 1.28
N THR A 19 6.85 -16.85 0.50
CA THR A 19 6.34 -15.56 0.99
C THR A 19 4.82 -15.50 0.88
N PHE A 20 4.27 -15.86 -0.27
CA PHE A 20 2.85 -15.73 -0.55
C PHE A 20 2.06 -16.91 0.03
N LYS A 21 0.98 -16.61 0.75
CA LYS A 21 0.10 -17.61 1.36
C LYS A 21 -1.21 -17.66 0.58
N PHE A 22 -1.43 -18.75 -0.12
CA PHE A 22 -2.64 -18.96 -0.91
C PHE A 22 -3.63 -19.88 -0.19
N ASP A 23 -4.90 -19.71 -0.49
CA ASP A 23 -5.93 -20.67 -0.13
C ASP A 23 -5.86 -21.85 -1.11
N GLU A 24 -5.69 -23.08 -0.62
CA GLU A 24 -5.54 -24.28 -1.46
C GLU A 24 -6.74 -24.49 -2.42
N ARG A 25 -7.92 -23.98 -2.07
CA ARG A 25 -9.12 -24.06 -2.92
C ARG A 25 -8.98 -23.27 -4.22
N VAL A 26 -7.97 -22.41 -4.36
CA VAL A 26 -7.63 -21.81 -5.65
C VAL A 26 -7.28 -22.89 -6.68
N GLY A 27 -6.53 -23.93 -6.30
CA GLY A 27 -6.21 -25.05 -7.17
C GLY A 27 -7.45 -25.87 -7.58
N GLU A 28 -8.45 -25.91 -6.71
CA GLU A 28 -9.75 -26.55 -6.97
C GLU A 28 -10.64 -25.72 -7.91
N GLY A 29 -10.24 -24.48 -8.24
CA GLY A 29 -11.04 -23.55 -9.03
C GLY A 29 -12.16 -22.86 -8.25
N TRP A 30 -12.15 -22.92 -6.92
CA TRP A 30 -13.19 -22.34 -6.05
C TRP A 30 -13.37 -20.83 -6.26
N PHE A 31 -12.27 -20.13 -6.53
CA PHE A 31 -12.24 -18.69 -6.77
C PHE A 31 -12.34 -18.33 -8.26
N SER A 32 -12.39 -19.32 -9.15
CA SER A 32 -12.50 -19.13 -10.59
C SER A 32 -13.95 -18.91 -11.00
N ALA A 33 -14.17 -18.01 -11.95
CA ALA A 33 -15.50 -17.91 -12.55
C ALA A 33 -15.86 -19.24 -13.24
N VAL A 34 -17.11 -19.70 -13.05
CA VAL A 34 -17.59 -21.00 -13.54
C VAL A 34 -17.35 -21.20 -15.04
N TYR A 35 -17.38 -20.12 -15.84
CA TYR A 35 -17.14 -20.23 -17.27
C TYR A 35 -15.70 -20.61 -17.62
N PHE A 36 -14.69 -20.25 -16.81
CA PHE A 36 -13.31 -20.69 -17.03
C PHE A 36 -13.16 -22.19 -16.75
N LEU A 37 -13.82 -22.69 -15.71
CA LEU A 37 -13.81 -24.13 -15.38
C LEU A 37 -14.45 -24.95 -16.51
N LYS A 38 -15.64 -24.53 -16.98
CA LYS A 38 -16.29 -25.14 -18.14
C LYS A 38 -15.45 -25.04 -19.41
N THR A 39 -14.78 -23.91 -19.62
CA THR A 39 -13.92 -23.72 -20.81
C THR A 39 -12.73 -24.68 -20.77
N ARG A 40 -12.13 -24.90 -19.60
CA ARG A 40 -11.06 -25.90 -19.43
C ARG A 40 -11.53 -27.30 -19.83
N GLU A 41 -12.68 -27.75 -19.31
CA GLU A 41 -13.26 -29.05 -19.66
C GLU A 41 -13.52 -29.19 -21.17
N ILE A 42 -14.11 -28.15 -21.78
CA ILE A 42 -14.37 -28.11 -23.23
C ILE A 42 -13.06 -28.19 -24.03
N ILE A 43 -12.01 -27.49 -23.62
CA ILE A 43 -10.72 -27.52 -24.33
C ILE A 43 -10.06 -28.88 -24.17
N GLU A 44 -10.06 -29.47 -22.97
CA GLU A 44 -9.49 -30.81 -22.73
C GLU A 44 -10.19 -31.89 -23.59
N GLU A 45 -11.49 -31.78 -23.82
CA GLU A 45 -12.25 -32.74 -24.66
C GLU A 45 -12.11 -32.47 -26.16
N PHE A 46 -12.34 -31.23 -26.61
CA PHE A 46 -12.53 -30.93 -28.03
C PHE A 46 -11.28 -30.34 -28.71
N ARG A 47 -10.37 -29.76 -27.94
CA ARG A 47 -9.19 -29.02 -28.42
C ARG A 47 -7.96 -29.20 -27.49
N PRO A 48 -7.60 -30.44 -27.11
CA PRO A 48 -6.55 -30.67 -26.13
C PRO A 48 -5.21 -30.12 -26.61
N LYS A 49 -4.39 -29.65 -25.66
CA LYS A 49 -3.05 -29.09 -25.88
C LYS A 49 -3.04 -27.89 -26.83
N SER A 50 -4.11 -27.11 -26.82
CA SER A 50 -4.16 -25.84 -27.56
C SER A 50 -3.23 -24.83 -26.88
N VAL A 51 -2.12 -24.51 -27.55
CA VAL A 51 -1.12 -23.59 -27.02
C VAL A 51 -1.54 -22.17 -27.34
N VAL A 52 -1.64 -21.32 -26.31
CA VAL A 52 -1.97 -19.90 -26.47
C VAL A 52 -0.83 -19.03 -25.98
N THR A 53 -0.80 -17.79 -26.44
CA THR A 53 -0.07 -16.69 -25.77
C THR A 53 -1.10 -15.75 -25.17
N MET A 54 -1.15 -15.63 -23.85
CA MET A 54 -1.97 -14.67 -23.11
C MET A 54 -1.11 -13.48 -22.69
N GLN A 55 -1.65 -12.26 -22.79
CA GLN A 55 -1.00 -11.02 -22.34
C GLN A 55 -1.86 -10.29 -21.31
N PHE A 56 -1.23 -9.85 -20.22
CA PHE A 56 -1.86 -9.00 -19.21
C PHE A 56 -1.39 -7.55 -19.35
N PHE A 57 -2.34 -6.61 -19.29
CA PHE A 57 -2.08 -5.17 -19.38
C PHE A 57 -3.18 -4.38 -18.67
N GLN A 58 -2.94 -3.08 -18.50
CA GLN A 58 -3.85 -2.12 -17.86
C GLN A 58 -3.92 -0.81 -18.68
N LYS A 59 -4.67 0.23 -18.27
CA LYS A 59 -4.99 1.42 -19.11
C LYS A 59 -4.46 2.76 -18.61
N GLU A 60 -3.77 2.77 -17.48
CA GLU A 60 -3.26 3.94 -16.77
C GLU A 60 -1.72 3.98 -16.81
N ASN A 61 -1.12 5.08 -16.35
CA ASN A 61 0.29 5.05 -15.94
C ASN A 61 0.34 4.59 -14.47
N ALA A 62 1.22 3.64 -14.16
CA ALA A 62 1.18 2.97 -12.86
C ALA A 62 2.56 2.46 -12.40
N VAL A 63 2.65 2.19 -11.10
CA VAL A 63 3.73 1.40 -10.49
C VAL A 63 3.26 -0.03 -10.37
N LEU A 64 3.79 -0.91 -11.22
CA LEU A 64 3.41 -2.32 -11.27
C LEU A 64 3.72 -3.03 -9.95
N CYS A 65 2.77 -3.82 -9.47
CA CYS A 65 2.99 -4.71 -8.33
C CYS A 65 2.10 -5.96 -8.44
N GLY A 66 2.56 -7.07 -7.85
CA GLY A 66 1.84 -8.35 -7.81
C GLY A 66 2.33 -9.37 -8.84
N THR A 67 3.36 -9.06 -9.63
CA THR A 67 3.92 -10.01 -10.60
C THR A 67 4.58 -11.20 -9.93
N ASP A 68 5.31 -10.99 -8.83
CA ASP A 68 5.93 -12.09 -8.07
C ASP A 68 4.83 -12.99 -7.43
N GLU A 69 3.75 -12.37 -6.94
CA GLU A 69 2.58 -13.09 -6.39
C GLU A 69 1.88 -13.94 -7.46
N VAL A 70 1.70 -13.41 -8.68
CA VAL A 70 1.14 -14.16 -9.82
C VAL A 70 2.04 -15.30 -10.28
N ILE A 71 3.35 -15.08 -10.35
CA ILE A 71 4.30 -16.14 -10.72
C ILE A 71 4.27 -17.27 -9.69
N ALA A 72 4.24 -16.93 -8.40
CA ALA A 72 4.10 -17.90 -7.33
C ALA A 72 2.74 -18.64 -7.40
N LEU A 73 1.66 -17.94 -7.74
CA LEU A 73 0.34 -18.53 -7.97
C LEU A 73 0.38 -19.59 -9.08
N LEU A 74 0.99 -19.27 -10.22
CA LEU A 74 1.15 -20.18 -11.36
C LEU A 74 2.01 -21.38 -10.98
N GLN A 75 3.16 -21.16 -10.33
CA GLN A 75 4.02 -22.23 -9.82
C GLN A 75 3.25 -23.18 -8.87
N THR A 76 2.34 -22.62 -8.06
CA THR A 76 1.64 -23.36 -7.02
C THR A 76 0.45 -24.13 -7.57
N PHE A 77 -0.35 -23.54 -8.49
CA PHE A 77 -1.64 -24.11 -8.89
C PHE A 77 -1.78 -24.49 -10.36
N ALA A 78 -0.95 -23.96 -11.27
CA ALA A 78 -1.05 -24.37 -12.68
C ALA A 78 -0.76 -25.88 -12.82
N LYS A 79 -1.38 -26.52 -13.81
CA LYS A 79 -1.07 -27.92 -14.18
C LYS A 79 0.19 -27.92 -15.03
N ASN A 80 1.13 -28.82 -14.75
CA ASN A 80 2.43 -28.90 -15.43
C ASN A 80 3.09 -27.50 -15.61
N PRO A 81 3.35 -26.75 -14.52
CA PRO A 81 3.86 -25.39 -14.62
C PRO A 81 5.17 -25.29 -15.40
N GLU A 82 5.98 -26.35 -15.44
CA GLU A 82 7.21 -26.45 -16.23
C GLU A 82 6.98 -26.41 -17.76
N GLU A 83 5.76 -26.70 -18.23
CA GLU A 83 5.37 -26.58 -19.63
C GLU A 83 4.93 -25.15 -20.00
N LEU A 84 4.86 -24.24 -19.02
CA LEU A 84 4.48 -22.85 -19.22
C LEU A 84 5.69 -21.95 -19.43
N GLU A 85 5.49 -21.05 -20.38
CA GLU A 85 6.45 -20.05 -20.80
C GLU A 85 6.05 -18.68 -20.25
N ILE A 86 6.68 -18.26 -19.15
CA ILE A 86 6.35 -17.02 -18.45
C ILE A 86 7.37 -15.93 -18.75
N ASN A 87 6.92 -14.76 -19.20
CA ASN A 87 7.76 -13.56 -19.26
C ASN A 87 7.07 -12.43 -18.51
N SER A 88 7.82 -11.69 -17.68
CA SER A 88 7.22 -10.71 -16.78
C SER A 88 8.13 -9.51 -16.53
N LEU A 89 7.52 -8.35 -16.33
CA LEU A 89 8.15 -7.19 -15.68
C LEU A 89 8.35 -7.48 -14.18
N LYS A 90 8.98 -6.55 -13.46
CA LYS A 90 9.22 -6.68 -12.01
C LYS A 90 8.32 -5.76 -11.23
N ASP A 91 7.97 -6.18 -10.01
CA ASP A 91 7.31 -5.29 -9.05
C ASP A 91 8.19 -4.04 -8.82
N GLY A 92 7.58 -2.86 -8.93
CA GLY A 92 8.23 -1.56 -8.90
C GLY A 92 8.47 -0.92 -10.28
N ASP A 93 8.28 -1.66 -11.37
CA ASP A 93 8.39 -1.09 -12.72
C ASP A 93 7.31 -0.02 -12.98
N ASN A 94 7.72 1.11 -13.54
CA ASN A 94 6.78 2.06 -14.14
C ASN A 94 6.23 1.45 -15.44
N ILE A 95 4.91 1.47 -15.59
CA ILE A 95 4.22 0.92 -16.76
C ILE A 95 3.28 1.95 -17.38
N SER A 96 3.09 1.83 -18.69
CA SER A 96 2.21 2.72 -19.46
C SER A 96 0.91 2.03 -19.89
N PRO A 97 -0.12 2.81 -20.30
CA PRO A 97 -1.36 2.27 -20.83
C PRO A 97 -1.13 1.25 -21.94
N PHE A 98 -1.76 0.09 -21.78
CA PHE A 98 -1.73 -1.06 -22.67
C PHE A 98 -0.34 -1.69 -22.91
N GLU A 99 0.63 -1.39 -22.05
CA GLU A 99 1.89 -2.11 -21.99
C GLU A 99 1.65 -3.52 -21.43
N THR A 100 2.15 -4.54 -22.14
CA THR A 100 2.11 -5.92 -21.64
C THR A 100 3.09 -6.07 -20.50
N VAL A 101 2.59 -6.48 -19.33
CA VAL A 101 3.41 -6.64 -18.11
C VAL A 101 3.76 -8.10 -17.81
N LEU A 102 2.95 -9.03 -18.30
CA LEU A 102 3.09 -10.46 -18.09
C LEU A 102 2.56 -11.18 -19.34
N THR A 103 3.29 -12.20 -19.77
CA THR A 103 2.85 -13.16 -20.78
C THR A 103 2.89 -14.57 -20.24
N ILE A 104 1.85 -15.35 -20.54
CA ILE A 104 1.80 -16.78 -20.30
C ILE A 104 1.64 -17.47 -21.65
N HIS A 105 2.62 -18.28 -22.03
CA HIS A 105 2.55 -19.10 -23.24
C HIS A 105 2.52 -20.59 -22.86
N GLY A 106 1.63 -21.37 -23.47
CA GLY A 106 1.47 -22.79 -23.14
C GLY A 106 0.05 -23.31 -23.32
N PRO A 107 -0.23 -24.59 -22.98
CA PRO A 107 -1.58 -25.15 -23.06
C PRO A 107 -2.55 -24.38 -22.18
N TYR A 108 -3.66 -23.86 -22.75
CA TYR A 108 -4.59 -23.02 -22.00
C TYR A 108 -5.23 -23.76 -20.81
N GLU A 109 -5.52 -25.06 -20.96
CA GLU A 109 -6.09 -25.88 -19.89
C GLU A 109 -5.24 -25.93 -18.62
N ASN A 110 -3.93 -25.66 -18.74
CA ASN A 110 -3.00 -25.71 -17.62
C ASN A 110 -3.13 -24.50 -16.67
N PHE A 111 -3.59 -23.35 -17.15
CA PHE A 111 -3.59 -22.11 -16.36
C PHE A 111 -4.84 -21.23 -16.51
N GLY A 112 -5.68 -21.43 -17.54
CA GLY A 112 -6.78 -20.52 -17.87
C GLY A 112 -7.79 -20.31 -16.73
N PHE A 113 -7.96 -21.30 -15.84
CA PHE A 113 -8.82 -21.15 -14.66
C PHE A 113 -8.31 -20.12 -13.63
N LEU A 114 -7.03 -19.75 -13.68
CA LEU A 114 -6.42 -18.76 -12.79
C LEU A 114 -6.57 -17.32 -13.30
N GLU A 115 -7.07 -17.10 -14.52
CA GLU A 115 -7.12 -15.79 -15.19
C GLU A 115 -7.76 -14.70 -14.31
N GLY A 116 -8.95 -14.96 -13.76
CA GLY A 116 -9.62 -13.98 -12.89
C GLY A 116 -8.89 -13.69 -11.57
N VAL A 117 -8.15 -14.67 -11.03
CA VAL A 117 -7.34 -14.48 -9.82
C VAL A 117 -6.11 -13.62 -10.14
N ILE A 118 -5.48 -13.85 -11.30
CA ILE A 118 -4.35 -13.05 -11.78
C ILE A 118 -4.76 -11.59 -11.98
N ASP A 119 -5.87 -11.34 -12.67
CA ASP A 119 -6.41 -9.99 -12.87
C ASP A 119 -6.66 -9.29 -11.52
N GLY A 120 -7.23 -10.01 -10.55
CA GLY A 120 -7.50 -9.49 -9.20
C GLY A 120 -6.23 -9.11 -8.43
N ILE A 121 -5.20 -9.96 -8.46
CA ILE A 121 -3.91 -9.69 -7.83
C ILE A 121 -3.26 -8.45 -8.46
N LEU A 122 -3.08 -8.44 -9.79
CA LEU A 122 -2.42 -7.34 -10.48
C LEU A 122 -3.17 -6.03 -10.29
N ALA A 123 -4.51 -6.05 -10.41
CA ALA A 123 -5.34 -4.87 -10.18
C ALA A 123 -5.09 -4.30 -8.78
N ARG A 124 -5.25 -5.12 -7.74
CA ARG A 124 -5.17 -4.67 -6.35
C ARG A 124 -3.79 -4.15 -5.99
N ARG A 125 -2.76 -4.96 -6.21
CA ARG A 125 -1.39 -4.62 -5.83
C ARG A 125 -0.89 -3.38 -6.58
N THR A 126 -1.15 -3.31 -7.90
CA THR A 126 -0.76 -2.14 -8.70
C THR A 126 -1.52 -0.88 -8.30
N SER A 127 -2.82 -0.98 -7.98
CA SER A 127 -3.61 0.16 -7.49
C SER A 127 -3.03 0.72 -6.19
N VAL A 128 -2.79 -0.14 -5.19
CA VAL A 128 -2.24 0.28 -3.90
C VAL A 128 -0.83 0.86 -4.07
N ALA A 129 0.05 0.18 -4.80
CA ALA A 129 1.42 0.67 -5.04
C ALA A 129 1.43 2.04 -5.74
N THR A 130 0.56 2.24 -6.73
CA THR A 130 0.46 3.52 -7.45
C THR A 130 -0.10 4.63 -6.57
N ASN A 131 -1.15 4.36 -5.79
CA ASN A 131 -1.71 5.35 -4.86
C ASN A 131 -0.65 5.77 -3.82
N VAL A 132 0.11 4.80 -3.31
CA VAL A 132 1.21 5.03 -2.36
C VAL A 132 2.33 5.86 -3.00
N TYR A 133 2.76 5.49 -4.19
CA TYR A 133 3.75 6.25 -4.94
C TYR A 133 3.35 7.71 -5.08
N ASN A 134 2.10 7.97 -5.46
CA ASN A 134 1.60 9.33 -5.65
C ASN A 134 1.61 10.17 -4.36
N VAL A 135 1.20 9.60 -3.21
CA VAL A 135 1.26 10.34 -1.93
C VAL A 135 2.69 10.52 -1.43
N VAL A 136 3.58 9.56 -1.65
CA VAL A 136 5.01 9.71 -1.33
C VAL A 136 5.62 10.80 -2.19
N GLN A 137 5.33 10.84 -3.50
CA GLN A 137 5.77 11.94 -4.36
C GLN A 137 5.17 13.30 -3.94
N ALA A 138 3.91 13.31 -3.48
CA ALA A 138 3.27 14.53 -2.99
C ALA A 138 3.92 15.06 -1.70
N ALA A 139 4.43 14.17 -0.85
CA ALA A 139 5.09 14.51 0.41
C ALA A 139 6.58 14.90 0.24
N ARG A 140 7.12 14.86 -0.98
CA ARG A 140 8.47 15.33 -1.27
C ARG A 140 8.48 16.85 -1.39
N SER A 141 9.28 17.50 -0.56
CA SER A 141 9.67 18.90 -0.71
C SER A 141 11.06 19.00 -1.35
N VAL A 142 11.44 20.19 -1.84
CA VAL A 142 12.76 20.41 -2.48
C VAL A 142 13.91 20.01 -1.56
N ASP A 143 13.76 20.21 -0.25
CA ASP A 143 14.84 20.09 0.73
C ASP A 143 14.70 18.88 1.68
N LYS A 144 13.55 18.20 1.71
CA LYS A 144 13.27 17.11 2.64
C LYS A 144 12.26 16.11 2.06
N GLU A 145 12.62 14.82 2.08
CA GLU A 145 11.66 13.73 1.93
C GLU A 145 10.95 13.50 3.27
N LYS A 146 9.63 13.68 3.30
CA LYS A 146 8.84 13.45 4.52
C LYS A 146 8.30 12.03 4.54
N PRO A 147 8.51 11.27 5.62
CA PRO A 147 7.95 9.93 5.75
C PRO A 147 6.42 9.94 5.65
N VAL A 148 5.88 8.89 5.02
CA VAL A 148 4.44 8.63 4.98
C VAL A 148 4.17 7.26 5.60
N ILE A 149 3.25 7.21 6.55
CA ILE A 149 2.86 5.99 7.27
C ILE A 149 1.56 5.45 6.67
N PHE A 150 1.57 4.17 6.31
CA PHE A 150 0.36 3.45 5.88
C PHE A 150 -0.49 3.06 7.10
N MET A 151 -1.69 3.66 7.21
CA MET A 151 -2.67 3.47 8.28
C MET A 151 -4.03 2.99 7.75
N GLY A 152 -4.04 2.16 6.70
CA GLY A 152 -5.27 1.64 6.07
C GLY A 152 -5.71 0.27 6.60
N ASP A 153 -5.15 -0.21 7.70
CA ASP A 153 -5.38 -1.57 8.24
C ASP A 153 -6.84 -1.86 8.59
N ARG A 154 -7.60 -0.81 8.87
CA ARG A 154 -9.01 -0.85 9.25
C ARG A 154 -9.98 -0.61 8.09
N ASP A 155 -9.46 -0.22 6.92
CA ASP A 155 -10.27 0.23 5.78
C ASP A 155 -10.50 -0.89 4.75
N ASP A 156 -9.99 -2.10 5.00
CA ASP A 156 -10.23 -3.30 4.18
C ASP A 156 -10.31 -4.57 5.05
N HIS A 157 -10.65 -5.69 4.42
CA HIS A 157 -10.67 -7.00 5.02
C HIS A 157 -9.26 -7.41 5.47
N TYR A 158 -9.13 -7.87 6.71
CA TYR A 158 -7.84 -8.12 7.36
C TYR A 158 -6.90 -9.06 6.60
N THR A 159 -7.43 -9.96 5.78
CA THR A 159 -6.65 -10.89 4.94
C THR A 159 -5.85 -10.19 3.85
N GLN A 160 -6.17 -8.93 3.53
CA GLN A 160 -5.45 -8.17 2.49
C GLN A 160 -4.22 -7.45 3.02
N GLN A 161 -4.08 -7.30 4.34
CA GLN A 161 -3.05 -6.47 4.97
C GLN A 161 -1.63 -6.83 4.50
N ALA A 162 -1.29 -8.12 4.44
CA ALA A 162 0.05 -8.55 4.04
C ALA A 162 0.43 -8.11 2.63
N GLY A 163 -0.48 -8.28 1.68
CA GLY A 163 -0.21 -7.92 0.29
C GLY A 163 -0.39 -6.44 -0.02
N ASP A 164 -1.30 -5.75 0.66
CA ASP A 164 -1.38 -4.28 0.55
C ASP A 164 -0.16 -3.63 1.18
N GLY A 165 0.35 -4.19 2.27
CA GLY A 165 1.58 -3.74 2.88
C GLY A 165 2.80 -3.97 1.99
N TYR A 166 2.87 -5.10 1.29
CA TYR A 166 3.87 -5.30 0.24
C TYR A 166 3.75 -4.28 -0.89
N ALA A 167 2.53 -4.04 -1.39
CA ALA A 167 2.30 -3.04 -2.43
C ALA A 167 2.67 -1.62 -1.96
N ALA A 168 2.38 -1.27 -0.71
CA ALA A 168 2.79 0.00 -0.13
C ALA A 168 4.31 0.13 -0.02
N TYR A 169 5.01 -0.95 0.32
CA TYR A 169 6.48 -0.98 0.28
C TYR A 169 7.03 -0.73 -1.13
N ILE A 170 6.47 -1.42 -2.14
CA ILE A 170 6.85 -1.20 -3.54
C ILE A 170 6.54 0.23 -4.01
N GLY A 171 5.45 0.82 -3.54
CA GLY A 171 5.10 2.23 -3.80
C GLY A 171 6.01 3.25 -3.08
N GLY A 172 6.86 2.82 -2.15
CA GLY A 172 7.85 3.68 -1.48
C GLY A 172 7.57 3.98 0.01
N MET A 173 6.60 3.33 0.66
CA MET A 173 6.37 3.46 2.10
C MET A 173 7.12 2.39 2.91
N SER A 174 7.94 2.81 3.85
CA SER A 174 8.65 1.93 4.79
C SER A 174 8.06 1.90 6.21
N ALA A 175 6.87 2.50 6.41
CA ALA A 175 6.21 2.61 7.71
C ALA A 175 4.74 2.20 7.62
N GLN A 176 4.33 1.20 8.41
CA GLN A 176 2.98 0.62 8.31
C GLN A 176 2.44 0.19 9.69
N ALA A 177 1.12 0.29 9.88
CA ALA A 177 0.49 0.22 11.20
C ALA A 177 0.51 -1.17 11.88
N THR A 178 0.54 -2.27 11.12
CA THR A 178 0.38 -3.61 11.69
C THR A 178 1.54 -4.55 11.35
N HIS A 179 1.71 -5.59 12.16
CA HIS A 179 2.66 -6.67 11.85
C HIS A 179 2.28 -7.42 10.57
N ALA A 180 0.98 -7.63 10.34
CA ALA A 180 0.49 -8.32 9.14
C ALA A 180 0.85 -7.56 7.87
N MET A 181 0.72 -6.23 7.86
CA MET A 181 1.18 -5.35 6.78
C MET A 181 2.68 -5.52 6.44
N ASN A 182 3.49 -5.86 7.44
CA ASN A 182 4.91 -6.09 7.27
C ASN A 182 5.25 -7.56 6.93
N GLU A 183 4.27 -8.46 6.79
CA GLU A 183 4.51 -9.89 6.71
C GLU A 183 5.39 -10.30 5.52
N TRP A 184 5.22 -9.68 4.35
CA TRP A 184 5.99 -10.05 3.15
C TRP A 184 7.30 -9.27 2.99
N TRP A 185 7.46 -8.10 3.62
CA TRP A 185 8.58 -7.19 3.33
C TRP A 185 9.37 -6.65 4.55
N GLY A 186 8.77 -6.59 5.75
CA GLY A 186 9.32 -5.89 6.93
C GLY A 186 9.34 -6.73 8.21
N ARG A 187 9.68 -6.16 9.37
CA ARG A 187 9.74 -6.92 10.65
C ARG A 187 8.60 -6.61 11.62
N SER A 188 8.29 -5.34 11.86
CA SER A 188 7.27 -4.94 12.83
C SER A 188 6.47 -3.73 12.35
N GLY A 189 5.18 -3.71 12.70
CA GLY A 189 4.37 -2.51 12.53
C GLY A 189 4.85 -1.38 13.45
N MET A 190 4.52 -0.15 13.09
CA MET A 190 4.76 1.04 13.90
C MET A 190 3.42 1.68 14.26
N GLY A 191 3.32 2.17 15.49
CA GLY A 191 2.12 2.84 15.97
C GLY A 191 2.47 3.79 17.10
N THR A 192 1.62 4.80 17.29
CA THR A 192 1.64 5.64 18.47
C THR A 192 0.50 5.21 19.41
N MET A 193 0.20 6.01 20.43
CA MET A 193 -1.01 5.80 21.23
C MET A 193 -2.32 6.09 20.45
N PRO A 194 -3.39 5.28 20.65
CA PRO A 194 -4.74 5.57 20.17
C PRO A 194 -5.51 6.48 21.14
N HIS A 195 -6.59 7.13 20.69
CA HIS A 195 -7.51 7.89 21.57
C HIS A 195 -8.04 7.06 22.74
N ALA A 196 -8.21 5.74 22.55
CA ALA A 196 -8.64 4.83 23.59
C ALA A 196 -7.71 4.81 24.82
N LEU A 197 -6.39 5.00 24.63
CA LEU A 197 -5.46 5.09 25.76
C LEU A 197 -5.76 6.34 26.58
N ILE A 198 -5.87 7.50 25.93
CA ILE A 198 -6.16 8.79 26.58
C ILE A 198 -7.51 8.74 27.31
N GLN A 199 -8.50 8.05 26.73
CA GLN A 199 -9.79 7.81 27.37
C GLN A 199 -9.65 7.06 28.70
N MET A 200 -8.76 6.06 28.81
CA MET A 200 -8.52 5.33 30.06
C MET A 200 -7.85 6.20 31.15
N PHE A 201 -7.27 7.33 30.76
CA PHE A 201 -6.73 8.36 31.66
C PHE A 201 -7.65 9.59 31.76
N ASN A 202 -8.95 9.41 31.50
CA ASN A 202 -9.98 10.46 31.63
C ASN A 202 -9.69 11.74 30.83
N GLY A 203 -9.05 11.61 29.66
CA GLY A 203 -8.70 12.76 28.82
C GLY A 203 -7.37 13.43 29.18
N ASP A 204 -6.65 12.94 30.19
CA ASP A 204 -5.33 13.49 30.53
C ASP A 204 -4.24 12.93 29.61
N VAL A 205 -3.90 13.74 28.60
CA VAL A 205 -2.85 13.42 27.61
C VAL A 205 -1.48 13.21 28.25
N VAL A 206 -1.15 13.93 29.34
CA VAL A 206 0.17 13.86 29.97
C VAL A 206 0.31 12.56 30.75
N GLU A 207 -0.70 12.20 31.54
CA GLU A 207 -0.68 10.95 32.31
C GLU A 207 -0.74 9.71 31.40
N ALA A 208 -1.50 9.78 30.30
CA ALA A 208 -1.48 8.75 29.26
C ALA A 208 -0.09 8.58 28.63
N ALA A 209 0.57 9.70 28.29
CA ALA A 209 1.93 9.68 27.74
C ALA A 209 2.96 9.15 28.75
N LYS A 210 2.84 9.49 30.05
CA LYS A 210 3.71 8.95 31.10
C LYS A 210 3.58 7.44 31.22
N ALA A 211 2.34 6.93 31.20
CA ALA A 211 2.08 5.51 31.23
C ALA A 211 2.65 4.78 30.01
N TYR A 212 2.51 5.37 28.81
CA TYR A 212 3.10 4.84 27.58
C TYR A 212 4.62 4.74 27.68
N HIS A 213 5.29 5.87 27.96
CA HIS A 213 6.75 5.93 28.00
C HIS A 213 7.34 5.04 29.09
N LYS A 214 6.69 4.95 30.26
CA LYS A 214 7.11 4.02 31.32
C LYS A 214 7.04 2.56 30.90
N LYS A 215 6.04 2.19 30.09
CA LYS A 215 5.83 0.81 29.65
C LYS A 215 6.70 0.43 28.45
N PHE A 216 6.94 1.39 27.56
CA PHE A 216 7.70 1.23 26.32
C PHE A 216 8.79 2.31 26.24
N PRO A 217 9.86 2.22 27.07
CA PRO A 217 10.88 3.27 27.17
C PRO A 217 11.76 3.38 25.92
N GLU A 218 11.84 2.31 25.12
CA GLU A 218 12.65 2.26 23.90
C GLU A 218 11.91 2.81 22.66
N ASP A 219 10.60 3.05 22.77
CA ASP A 219 9.81 3.62 21.68
C ASP A 219 10.06 5.13 21.58
N GLU A 220 10.12 5.64 20.35
CA GLU A 220 10.07 7.08 20.11
C GLU A 220 8.71 7.63 20.58
N LEU A 221 8.72 8.57 21.52
CA LEU A 221 7.50 9.10 22.12
C LEU A 221 6.82 10.10 21.17
N VAL A 222 5.76 9.66 20.51
CA VAL A 222 4.83 10.51 19.74
C VAL A 222 3.45 10.50 20.40
N VAL A 223 2.96 11.67 20.80
CA VAL A 223 1.74 11.81 21.61
C VAL A 223 0.58 12.35 20.79
N LEU A 224 -0.60 11.74 20.93
CA LEU A 224 -1.83 12.19 20.31
C LEU A 224 -2.43 13.36 21.10
N ILE A 225 -2.65 14.50 20.46
CA ILE A 225 -2.94 15.78 21.14
C ILE A 225 -4.30 16.39 20.79
N ASP A 226 -5.12 15.73 19.98
CA ASP A 226 -6.44 16.24 19.58
C ASP A 226 -7.62 15.74 20.46
N TYR A 227 -7.37 14.89 21.47
CA TYR A 227 -8.44 14.27 22.28
C TYR A 227 -9.39 15.30 22.92
N ASN A 228 -8.84 16.38 23.48
CA ASN A 228 -9.63 17.44 24.10
C ASN A 228 -10.06 18.55 23.11
N ASN A 229 -9.78 18.36 21.81
CA ASN A 229 -10.01 19.35 20.75
C ASN A 229 -9.34 20.71 21.04
N ASP A 230 -8.18 20.66 21.72
CA ASP A 230 -7.36 21.81 22.09
C ASP A 230 -5.88 21.48 21.84
N VAL A 231 -5.57 21.30 20.57
CA VAL A 231 -4.30 20.75 20.07
C VAL A 231 -3.09 21.50 20.63
N ILE A 232 -3.13 22.82 20.65
CA ILE A 232 -1.99 23.64 21.09
C ILE A 232 -1.78 23.50 22.59
N THR A 233 -2.85 23.55 23.39
CA THR A 233 -2.72 23.44 24.85
C THR A 233 -2.17 22.07 25.24
N ASP A 234 -2.72 21.00 24.66
CA ASP A 234 -2.26 19.64 24.96
C ASP A 234 -0.84 19.38 24.44
N ALA A 235 -0.45 19.92 23.29
CA ALA A 235 0.93 19.87 22.80
C ALA A 235 1.92 20.48 23.79
N LEU A 236 1.64 21.69 24.28
CA LEU A 236 2.53 22.40 25.20
C LEU A 236 2.61 21.71 26.56
N ARG A 237 1.48 21.16 27.06
CA ARG A 237 1.48 20.37 28.31
C ARG A 237 2.42 19.17 28.22
N VAL A 238 2.35 18.42 27.12
CA VAL A 238 3.21 17.26 26.90
C VAL A 238 4.66 17.67 26.64
N ALA A 239 4.90 18.70 25.83
CA ALA A 239 6.26 19.18 25.54
C ALA A 239 6.99 19.66 26.79
N ARG A 240 6.31 20.37 27.70
CA ARG A 240 6.88 20.80 28.98
C ARG A 240 7.21 19.65 29.92
N GLU A 241 6.40 18.59 29.94
CA GLU A 241 6.63 17.42 30.78
C GLU A 241 7.84 16.60 30.29
N PHE A 242 7.93 16.36 28.97
CA PHE A 242 8.89 15.41 28.41
C PHE A 242 10.15 16.06 27.82
N GLY A 243 10.14 17.36 27.53
CA GLY A 243 11.29 18.09 26.99
C GLY A 243 11.92 17.40 25.77
N SER A 244 13.21 17.07 25.86
CA SER A 244 13.96 16.39 24.79
C SER A 244 13.51 14.95 24.52
N THR A 245 12.79 14.32 25.45
CA THR A 245 12.27 12.95 25.29
C THR A 245 11.07 12.90 24.33
N LEU A 246 10.35 14.00 24.18
CA LEU A 246 9.23 14.08 23.23
C LEU A 246 9.77 14.14 21.80
N LYS A 247 9.55 13.08 21.03
CA LYS A 247 9.95 13.04 19.62
C LYS A 247 9.01 13.82 18.74
N GLY A 248 7.70 13.71 18.99
CA GLY A 248 6.70 14.39 18.17
C GLY A 248 5.31 14.43 18.78
N VAL A 249 4.41 15.12 18.09
CA VAL A 249 2.99 15.17 18.40
C VAL A 249 2.17 14.78 17.17
N ARG A 250 1.08 14.04 17.37
CA ARG A 250 0.15 13.63 16.31
C ARG A 250 -1.16 14.39 16.42
N VAL A 251 -1.55 15.03 15.32
CA VAL A 251 -2.80 15.79 15.19
C VAL A 251 -3.77 15.00 14.31
N ASP A 252 -4.91 14.58 14.90
CA ASP A 252 -5.97 13.83 14.21
C ASP A 252 -7.37 14.48 14.35
N THR A 253 -7.41 15.81 14.51
CA THR A 253 -8.65 16.56 14.74
C THR A 253 -9.74 16.20 13.72
N SER A 254 -10.91 15.81 14.23
CA SER A 254 -12.08 15.43 13.41
C SER A 254 -12.46 16.52 12.40
N ARG A 255 -12.79 16.12 11.17
CA ARG A 255 -13.26 17.00 10.09
C ARG A 255 -14.58 17.71 10.37
N THR A 256 -15.28 17.36 11.44
CA THR A 256 -16.52 18.02 11.87
C THR A 256 -16.31 19.03 13.00
N MET A 257 -15.10 19.10 13.57
CA MET A 257 -14.79 19.92 14.73
C MET A 257 -13.93 21.12 14.36
N ILE A 258 -14.18 22.24 15.02
CA ILE A 258 -13.30 23.42 15.03
C ILE A 258 -12.49 23.36 16.32
N ASP A 259 -11.16 23.40 16.23
CA ASP A 259 -10.28 23.37 17.40
C ASP A 259 -10.49 24.63 18.28
N GLN A 260 -10.34 24.48 19.59
CA GLN A 260 -10.50 25.57 20.56
C GLN A 260 -9.57 26.76 20.29
N TYR A 261 -8.44 26.55 19.61
CA TYR A 261 -7.58 27.61 19.11
C TYR A 261 -8.37 28.67 18.34
N PHE A 262 -9.19 28.27 17.37
CA PHE A 262 -9.97 29.23 16.55
C PHE A 262 -11.08 29.92 17.33
N ILE A 263 -11.59 29.29 18.40
CA ILE A 263 -12.60 29.89 19.27
C ILE A 263 -11.98 31.02 20.11
N ARG A 264 -10.75 30.80 20.60
CA ARG A 264 -9.98 31.82 21.36
C ARG A 264 -9.38 32.89 20.47
N HIS A 265 -9.16 32.58 19.19
CA HIS A 265 -8.54 33.47 18.21
C HIS A 265 -9.46 33.71 17.00
N PRO A 266 -10.66 34.29 17.18
CA PRO A 266 -11.59 34.52 16.07
C PRO A 266 -11.00 35.44 14.99
N GLU A 267 -9.99 36.25 15.31
CA GLU A 267 -9.28 37.12 14.37
C GLU A 267 -8.49 36.38 13.29
N VAL A 268 -8.13 35.11 13.51
CA VAL A 268 -7.41 34.30 12.52
C VAL A 268 -8.36 33.55 11.58
N LEU A 269 -9.67 33.58 11.87
CA LEU A 269 -10.69 33.04 10.97
C LEU A 269 -10.77 33.89 9.70
N GLY A 270 -11.03 33.24 8.57
CA GLY A 270 -11.09 33.89 7.27
C GLY A 270 -11.97 33.12 6.30
N THR A 271 -11.57 33.07 5.02
CA THR A 271 -12.33 32.41 3.94
C THR A 271 -12.06 30.91 3.81
N PHE A 272 -11.38 30.29 4.78
CA PHE A 272 -11.04 28.87 4.77
C PHE A 272 -11.95 28.06 5.69
N ASP A 273 -11.96 26.74 5.54
CA ASP A 273 -12.66 25.83 6.46
C ASP A 273 -11.76 25.53 7.68
N PRO A 274 -12.12 26.00 8.89
CA PRO A 274 -11.29 25.80 10.09
C PRO A 274 -11.45 24.42 10.72
N ARG A 275 -12.23 23.52 10.11
CA ARG A 275 -12.52 22.20 10.68
C ARG A 275 -11.43 21.17 10.40
N GLY A 276 -11.23 20.28 11.36
CA GLY A 276 -10.23 19.23 11.32
C GLY A 276 -8.80 19.75 11.19
N VAL A 277 -7.87 18.86 10.83
CA VAL A 277 -6.47 19.23 10.62
C VAL A 277 -6.34 20.16 9.41
N ASN A 278 -5.88 21.38 9.60
CA ASN A 278 -5.77 22.38 8.53
C ASN A 278 -4.46 23.18 8.65
N PRO A 279 -4.00 23.83 7.55
CA PRO A 279 -2.76 24.60 7.55
C PRO A 279 -2.64 25.60 8.70
N SER A 280 -3.68 26.40 8.95
CA SER A 280 -3.67 27.45 9.98
C SER A 280 -3.45 26.87 11.38
N LEU A 281 -4.10 25.74 11.71
CA LEU A 281 -3.92 25.07 13.00
C LEU A 281 -2.49 24.53 13.16
N VAL A 282 -1.92 23.95 12.10
CA VAL A 282 -0.57 23.37 12.15
C VAL A 282 0.51 24.46 12.23
N PHE A 283 0.34 25.59 11.53
CA PHE A 283 1.21 26.76 11.69
C PHE A 283 1.16 27.32 13.12
N ALA A 284 -0.04 27.44 13.69
CA ALA A 284 -0.21 27.92 15.06
C ALA A 284 0.44 26.96 16.08
N LEU A 285 0.27 25.64 15.90
CA LEU A 285 0.92 24.62 16.72
C LEU A 285 2.44 24.73 16.65
N ARG A 286 3.01 24.79 15.45
CA ARG A 286 4.46 24.92 15.25
C ARG A 286 5.00 26.17 15.95
N LYS A 287 4.34 27.31 15.72
CA LYS A 287 4.70 28.59 16.35
C LYS A 287 4.71 28.51 17.87
N ALA A 288 3.66 27.93 18.47
CA ALA A 288 3.55 27.81 19.92
C ALA A 288 4.66 26.92 20.51
N LEU A 289 4.97 25.80 19.86
CA LEU A 289 6.08 24.94 20.26
C LEU A 289 7.44 25.66 20.16
N ASP A 290 7.65 26.42 19.08
CA ASP A 290 8.92 27.11 18.83
C ASP A 290 9.15 28.27 19.81
N GLU A 291 8.10 28.99 20.18
CA GLU A 291 8.15 30.07 21.19
C GLU A 291 8.59 29.57 22.58
N GLU A 292 8.38 28.28 22.87
CA GLU A 292 8.83 27.64 24.10
C GLU A 292 10.12 26.82 23.95
N GLY A 293 10.76 26.87 22.78
CA GLY A 293 12.03 26.20 22.52
C GLY A 293 11.92 24.71 22.18
N PHE A 294 10.76 24.25 21.69
CA PHE A 294 10.50 22.87 21.31
C PHE A 294 10.59 22.63 19.79
N GLN A 295 11.55 23.26 19.12
CA GLN A 295 11.74 23.13 17.65
C GLN A 295 12.06 21.69 17.21
N HIS A 296 12.54 20.82 18.13
CA HIS A 296 12.88 19.43 17.84
C HIS A 296 11.66 18.49 17.77
N VAL A 297 10.48 18.93 18.23
CA VAL A 297 9.27 18.10 18.29
C VAL A 297 8.66 18.00 16.90
N ASP A 298 8.69 16.82 16.28
CA ASP A 298 8.10 16.59 14.97
C ASP A 298 6.56 16.72 14.99
N ILE A 299 5.96 17.21 13.91
CA ILE A 299 4.49 17.26 13.75
C ILE A 299 4.03 16.16 12.78
N VAL A 300 3.24 15.23 13.30
CA VAL A 300 2.58 14.17 12.55
C VAL A 300 1.12 14.55 12.31
N VAL A 301 0.65 14.47 11.06
CA VAL A 301 -0.77 14.74 10.74
C VAL A 301 -1.45 13.51 10.15
N THR A 302 -2.68 13.26 10.61
CA THR A 302 -3.52 12.16 10.13
C THR A 302 -4.95 12.64 9.86
N GLY A 303 -5.88 11.72 9.55
CA GLY A 303 -7.30 12.07 9.43
C GLY A 303 -7.72 12.48 8.02
N GLY A 304 -7.73 11.51 7.09
CA GLY A 304 -8.21 11.71 5.73
C GLY A 304 -7.25 12.48 4.83
N PHE A 305 -5.93 12.27 4.95
CA PHE A 305 -4.99 12.74 3.95
C PHE A 305 -5.06 11.89 2.68
N ASP A 306 -4.83 12.54 1.55
CA ASP A 306 -4.69 11.95 0.22
C ASP A 306 -3.66 12.79 -0.57
N GLU A 307 -3.38 12.40 -1.81
CA GLU A 307 -2.38 13.08 -2.64
C GLU A 307 -2.67 14.59 -2.74
N LYS A 308 -3.92 14.95 -3.03
CA LYS A 308 -4.32 16.34 -3.24
C LYS A 308 -4.07 17.17 -1.98
N ARG A 309 -4.53 16.69 -0.83
CA ARG A 309 -4.38 17.41 0.44
C ARG A 309 -2.93 17.53 0.88
N ILE A 310 -2.12 16.49 0.64
CA ILE A 310 -0.66 16.57 0.90
C ILE A 310 -0.04 17.65 0.02
N ARG A 311 -0.34 17.67 -1.30
CA ARG A 311 0.17 18.73 -2.20
C ARG A 311 -0.26 20.14 -1.76
N GLU A 312 -1.49 20.30 -1.27
CA GLU A 312 -1.97 21.59 -0.73
C GLU A 312 -1.19 22.04 0.52
N PHE A 313 -0.83 21.10 1.40
CA PHE A 313 -0.03 21.38 2.59
C PHE A 313 1.43 21.71 2.20
N GLU A 314 2.03 20.92 1.31
CA GLU A 314 3.39 21.18 0.83
C GLU A 314 3.50 22.50 0.05
N ALA A 315 2.53 22.82 -0.81
CA ALA A 315 2.52 24.08 -1.56
C ALA A 315 2.44 25.33 -0.65
N GLN A 316 1.87 25.19 0.54
CA GLN A 316 1.79 26.24 1.54
C GLN A 316 2.99 26.23 2.52
N ASN A 317 3.91 25.26 2.40
CA ASN A 317 4.99 25.02 3.35
C ASN A 317 4.47 24.81 4.79
N VAL A 318 3.37 24.07 4.93
CA VAL A 318 2.85 23.72 6.27
C VAL A 318 3.90 22.88 7.01
N PRO A 319 4.20 23.20 8.29
CA PRO A 319 5.26 22.55 9.05
C PRO A 319 4.82 21.17 9.55
N VAL A 320 4.67 20.23 8.62
CA VAL A 320 4.43 18.82 8.86
C VAL A 320 5.71 18.05 8.60
N ASP A 321 6.03 17.12 9.49
CA ASP A 321 7.20 16.24 9.36
C ASP A 321 6.82 14.86 8.82
N ILE A 322 5.63 14.36 9.19
CA ILE A 322 5.17 13.01 8.84
C ILE A 322 3.67 13.02 8.52
N TYR A 323 3.27 12.31 7.46
CA TYR A 323 1.87 12.10 7.10
C TYR A 323 1.42 10.68 7.43
N GLY A 324 0.25 10.51 8.04
CA GLY A 324 -0.43 9.21 8.11
C GLY A 324 -1.61 9.16 7.13
N VAL A 325 -1.63 8.14 6.29
CA VAL A 325 -2.59 7.99 5.19
C VAL A 325 -3.24 6.61 5.25
N GLY A 326 -4.57 6.56 5.20
CA GLY A 326 -5.37 5.32 5.31
C GLY A 326 -6.13 5.00 4.02
N SER A 327 -7.46 4.91 4.12
CA SER A 327 -8.41 4.53 3.07
C SER A 327 -8.14 5.02 1.64
N SER A 328 -7.57 6.22 1.44
CA SER A 328 -7.26 6.75 0.10
C SER A 328 -6.28 5.86 -0.67
N LEU A 329 -5.40 5.14 0.03
CA LEU A 329 -4.42 4.23 -0.55
C LEU A 329 -5.03 2.94 -1.10
N LEU A 330 -6.18 2.52 -0.56
CA LEU A 330 -6.81 1.25 -0.86
C LEU A 330 -7.83 1.32 -2.01
N LYS A 331 -7.98 2.50 -2.62
CA LYS A 331 -8.88 2.70 -3.75
C LYS A 331 -8.41 1.92 -4.97
N MET A 332 -9.32 1.12 -5.51
CA MET A 332 -9.12 0.35 -6.73
C MET A 332 -9.27 1.22 -7.97
N ASN A 333 -8.14 1.66 -8.52
CA ASN A 333 -8.10 2.59 -9.65
C ASN A 333 -7.60 1.93 -10.95
N ILE A 334 -6.94 0.78 -10.85
CA ILE A 334 -6.25 0.13 -11.98
C ILE A 334 -6.82 -1.27 -12.17
N GLY A 335 -7.56 -1.45 -13.26
CA GLY A 335 -8.07 -2.75 -13.68
C GLY A 335 -7.13 -3.39 -14.71
N PHE A 336 -6.81 -4.66 -14.49
CA PHE A 336 -6.08 -5.48 -15.46
C PHE A 336 -7.03 -6.29 -16.34
N THR A 337 -6.49 -6.77 -17.46
CA THR A 337 -7.16 -7.71 -18.34
C THR A 337 -6.12 -8.66 -18.92
N GLY A 338 -6.36 -9.96 -18.78
CA GLY A 338 -5.74 -11.00 -19.59
C GLY A 338 -6.48 -11.21 -20.90
N ASP A 339 -5.78 -11.18 -22.04
CA ASP A 339 -6.36 -11.53 -23.34
C ASP A 339 -5.43 -12.50 -24.08
N ASN A 340 -6.00 -13.58 -24.64
CA ASN A 340 -5.31 -14.44 -25.60
C ASN A 340 -5.09 -13.69 -26.92
N VAL A 341 -3.87 -13.77 -27.45
CA VAL A 341 -3.47 -13.03 -28.67
C VAL A 341 -2.88 -13.92 -29.77
N GLU A 342 -2.52 -15.15 -29.45
CA GLU A 342 -2.04 -16.16 -30.39
C GLU A 342 -2.60 -17.52 -30.01
N LEU A 343 -2.85 -18.37 -31.02
CA LEU A 343 -3.27 -19.75 -30.89
C LEU A 343 -2.43 -20.63 -31.83
N ASN A 344 -1.75 -21.63 -31.27
CA ASN A 344 -0.90 -22.59 -31.99
C ASN A 344 0.09 -21.90 -32.95
N GLY A 345 0.74 -20.83 -32.46
CA GLY A 345 1.73 -20.05 -33.21
C GLY A 345 1.16 -19.14 -34.30
N LYS A 346 -0.17 -18.95 -34.36
CA LYS A 346 -0.82 -18.04 -35.32
C LYS A 346 -1.52 -16.89 -34.56
N PRO A 347 -1.51 -15.66 -35.11
CA PRO A 347 -2.30 -14.57 -34.54
C PRO A 347 -3.79 -14.94 -34.51
N GLU A 348 -4.37 -14.94 -33.30
CA GLU A 348 -5.79 -15.23 -33.05
C GLU A 348 -6.18 -14.52 -31.75
N ALA A 349 -7.03 -13.50 -31.86
CA ALA A 349 -7.37 -12.63 -30.75
C ALA A 349 -8.79 -12.08 -30.89
N LYS A 350 -9.40 -11.71 -29.76
CA LYS A 350 -10.64 -10.93 -29.77
C LYS A 350 -10.46 -9.63 -30.55
N ALA A 351 -11.50 -9.21 -31.27
CA ALA A 351 -11.49 -7.95 -32.02
C ALA A 351 -10.99 -6.77 -31.16
N GLY A 352 -10.03 -6.00 -31.70
CA GLY A 352 -9.36 -4.91 -31.00
C GLY A 352 -8.12 -5.32 -30.19
N ARG A 353 -7.84 -6.63 -30.08
CA ARG A 353 -6.61 -7.17 -29.50
C ARG A 353 -5.68 -7.70 -30.59
N LYS A 354 -4.39 -7.65 -30.27
CA LYS A 354 -3.29 -8.19 -31.07
C LYS A 354 -2.11 -8.40 -30.14
N TYR A 355 -1.20 -9.28 -30.52
CA TYR A 355 0.07 -9.44 -29.83
C TYR A 355 0.82 -8.10 -29.78
N ARG A 356 1.28 -7.73 -28.58
CA ARG A 356 2.08 -6.52 -28.32
C ARG A 356 3.41 -6.93 -27.69
N PRO A 357 4.53 -6.90 -28.43
CA PRO A 357 5.82 -7.23 -27.83
C PRO A 357 6.19 -6.17 -26.78
N ASN A 358 6.76 -6.63 -25.67
CA ASN A 358 7.42 -5.75 -24.71
C ASN A 358 8.86 -6.25 -24.49
N PRO A 359 9.89 -5.51 -24.98
CA PRO A 359 11.28 -5.92 -24.88
C PRO A 359 11.84 -5.88 -23.45
N ARG A 360 11.11 -5.28 -22.49
CA ARG A 360 11.49 -5.24 -21.07
C ARG A 360 11.14 -6.53 -20.32
N LEU A 361 10.33 -7.41 -20.89
CA LEU A 361 9.91 -8.64 -20.22
C LEU A 361 11.10 -9.58 -20.05
N GLU A 362 11.28 -10.06 -18.82
CA GLU A 362 12.29 -11.06 -18.51
C GLU A 362 11.65 -12.45 -18.43
N ARG A 363 12.35 -13.44 -18.98
CA ARG A 363 11.94 -14.85 -18.89
C ARG A 363 11.99 -15.32 -17.44
N VAL A 364 10.94 -16.01 -16.99
CA VAL A 364 10.86 -16.65 -15.68
C VAL A 364 10.65 -18.14 -15.89
N GLN A 365 11.52 -18.95 -15.30
CA GLN A 365 11.41 -20.41 -15.36
C GLN A 365 10.54 -20.89 -14.20
N LEU A 366 9.48 -21.62 -14.52
CA LEU A 366 8.72 -22.39 -13.53
C LEU A 366 9.33 -23.80 -13.41
N GLU A 367 9.26 -24.36 -12.22
CA GLU A 367 9.82 -25.66 -11.87
C GLU A 367 8.74 -26.75 -11.89
N LYS A 368 9.15 -27.97 -12.23
CA LYS A 368 8.27 -29.13 -12.11
C LYS A 368 7.98 -29.36 -10.63
N ARG A 369 6.70 -29.48 -10.27
CA ARG A 369 6.32 -29.84 -8.90
C ARG A 369 6.71 -31.29 -8.65
N GLU A 370 7.41 -31.56 -7.55
CA GLU A 370 7.54 -32.91 -7.02
C GLU A 370 6.15 -33.35 -6.54
N ASP A 371 5.68 -34.53 -6.97
CA ASP A 371 4.44 -35.10 -6.48
C ASP A 371 4.55 -35.22 -4.94
N MET A 372 3.70 -34.49 -4.20
CA MET A 372 3.65 -34.59 -2.73
C MET A 372 3.12 -35.94 -2.26
#